data_AF-B4WQ03-F1
#
_entry.id   AF-B4WQ03-F1
#
_cell.length_a   1.000
_cell.length_b   1.000
_cell.length_c   1.000
_cell.angle_alpha   90.00
_cell.angle_beta   90.00
_cell.angle_gamma   90.00
#
_symmetry.space_group_name_H-M   'P 1'
#
loop_
_entity.id
_entity.type
_entity.pdbx_description
1 polymer ?
#
loop_
_entity_poly.entity_id
_entity_poly.type
_entity_poly.pdbx_seq_one_letter_code
_entity_poly.pdbx_strand_id
1 'polypeptide(L)'
;MKVQKILGYLLGFCLLITAIACGFSQFPQWTVLFLGMLFTAAYINNKWTVWKELVQRDLSSSDHRFPLRNFYQALGATYLIETTIVFAFYWLGRGISGLL
;
A
#
# COMPACT_ATOMS: atom_id res chain seq x y z
N MET A 1 11.41 6.90 19.32
CA MET A 1 10.00 6.82 18.83
C MET A 1 9.57 7.97 17.90
N LYS A 2 9.93 9.25 18.12
CA LYS A 2 9.52 10.36 17.22
C LYS A 2 10.09 10.27 15.79
N VAL A 3 11.35 9.87 15.65
CA VAL A 3 12.06 9.81 14.35
C VAL A 3 11.46 8.77 13.39
N GLN A 4 11.07 7.59 13.88
CA GLN A 4 10.45 6.56 13.04
C GLN A 4 9.09 6.98 12.48
N LYS A 5 8.28 7.73 13.24
CA LYS A 5 7.01 8.28 12.74
C LYS A 5 7.23 9.30 11.64
N ILE A 6 8.23 10.17 11.79
CA ILE A 6 8.62 11.16 10.77
C ILE A 6 9.10 10.46 9.50
N LEU A 7 9.91 9.40 9.63
CA LEU A 7 10.37 8.61 8.50
C LEU A 7 9.21 7.97 7.73
N GLY A 8 8.22 7.44 8.45
CA GLY A 8 7.01 6.86 7.85
C GLY A 8 6.18 7.88 7.08
N TYR A 9 5.99 9.09 7.63
CA TYR A 9 5.30 10.17 6.92
C TYR A 9 6.06 10.65 5.69
N LEU A 10 7.38 10.78 5.78
CA LEU A 10 8.23 11.17 4.66
C LEU A 10 8.18 10.13 3.54
N LEU A 11 8.25 8.84 3.89
CA LEU A 11 8.19 7.75 2.93
C LEU A 11 6.83 7.67 2.23
N GLY A 12 5.74 7.84 2.98
CA GLY A 12 4.39 7.94 2.40
C GLY A 12 4.27 9.13 1.44
N PHE A 13 4.81 10.28 1.81
CA PHE A 13 4.80 11.48 0.96
C PHE A 13 5.63 11.30 -0.33
N CYS A 14 6.82 10.72 -0.24
CA CYS A 14 7.67 10.42 -1.40
C CYS A 14 6.97 9.45 -2.37
N LEU A 15 6.34 8.39 -1.86
CA LEU A 15 5.59 7.45 -2.69
C LEU A 15 4.39 8.13 -3.40
N LEU A 16 3.75 9.07 -2.72
CA LEU A 16 2.63 9.85 -3.25
C LEU A 16 3.07 10.74 -4.42
N ILE A 17 4.17 11.48 -4.25
CA ILE A 17 4.78 12.28 -5.32
C ILE A 17 5.16 11.39 -6.50
N THR A 18 5.74 10.22 -6.23
CA THR A 18 6.17 9.28 -7.28
C THR A 18 4.99 8.79 -8.11
N ALA A 19 3.84 8.50 -7.48
CA ALA A 19 2.64 8.08 -8.18
C ALA A 19 2.09 9.15 -9.13
N ILE A 20 2.05 10.41 -8.67
CA ILE A 20 1.61 11.55 -9.47
C ILE A 20 2.59 11.80 -10.63
N ALA A 21 3.90 11.78 -10.35
CA ALA A 21 4.95 11.99 -11.35
C ALA A 21 4.94 10.89 -12.44
N CYS A 22 4.68 9.62 -12.06
CA CYS A 22 4.51 8.54 -13.03
C CYS A 22 3.30 8.78 -13.94
N GLY A 23 2.19 9.26 -13.38
CA GLY A 23 1.01 9.65 -14.15
C GLY A 23 1.31 10.78 -15.14
N PHE A 24 1.99 11.81 -14.67
CA PHE A 24 2.41 12.97 -15.47
C PHE A 24 3.34 12.58 -16.62
N SER A 25 4.33 11.72 -16.35
CA SER A 25 5.27 11.22 -17.36
C SER A 25 4.66 10.13 -18.27
N GLN A 26 3.36 9.84 -18.15
CA GLN A 26 2.64 8.83 -18.93
C GLN A 26 3.30 7.44 -18.87
N PHE A 27 3.90 7.09 -17.72
CA PHE A 27 4.47 5.75 -17.52
C PHE A 27 3.39 4.67 -17.69
N PRO A 28 3.77 3.42 -18.04
CA PRO A 28 2.83 2.33 -18.26
C PRO A 28 1.94 2.11 -17.03
N GLN A 29 0.63 2.00 -17.22
CA GLN A 29 -0.35 1.89 -16.14
C GLN A 29 -0.09 0.72 -15.16
N TRP A 30 0.60 -0.33 -15.60
CA TRP A 30 1.01 -1.45 -14.76
C TRP A 30 1.95 -1.04 -13.61
N THR A 31 2.63 0.11 -13.69
CA THR A 31 3.43 0.65 -12.57
C THR A 31 2.58 0.98 -11.35
N VAL A 32 1.27 1.24 -11.53
CA VAL A 32 0.34 1.45 -10.42
C VAL A 32 0.26 0.23 -9.51
N LEU A 33 0.32 -0.99 -10.06
CA LEU A 33 0.32 -2.21 -9.26
C LEU A 33 1.59 -2.31 -8.41
N PHE A 34 2.75 -1.99 -9.00
CA PHE A 34 4.02 -1.99 -8.29
C PHE A 34 4.05 -0.92 -7.18
N LEU A 35 3.58 0.30 -7.48
CA LEU A 35 3.44 1.37 -6.49
C LEU A 35 2.44 1.01 -5.39
N GLY A 36 1.31 0.38 -5.74
CA GLY A 36 0.35 -0.15 -4.77
C GLY A 36 0.97 -1.18 -3.83
N MET A 37 1.84 -2.05 -4.36
CA MET A 37 2.59 -3.02 -3.55
C MET A 37 3.56 -2.33 -2.59
N LEU A 38 4.27 -1.29 -3.04
CA LEU A 38 5.17 -0.49 -2.20
C LEU A 38 4.42 0.26 -1.10
N PHE A 39 3.27 0.88 -1.43
CA PHE A 39 2.39 1.52 -0.43
C PHE A 39 1.90 0.51 0.61
N THR A 40 1.48 -0.67 0.16
CA THR A 40 1.03 -1.75 1.05
C THR A 40 2.15 -2.22 1.98
N ALA A 41 3.36 -2.41 1.44
CA ALA A 41 4.53 -2.79 2.23
C ALA A 41 4.89 -1.69 3.27
N ALA A 42 4.86 -0.42 2.87
CA ALA A 42 5.09 0.70 3.76
C ALA A 42 4.03 0.78 4.88
N TYR A 43 2.76 0.55 4.54
CA TYR A 43 1.66 0.50 5.50
C TYR A 43 1.82 -0.64 6.51
N ILE A 44 2.12 -1.84 6.03
CA ILE A 44 2.36 -3.03 6.87
C ILE A 44 3.54 -2.78 7.81
N ASN A 45 4.65 -2.22 7.29
CA ASN A 45 5.83 -1.91 8.09
C ASN A 45 5.53 -0.90 9.20
N ASN A 46 4.74 0.14 8.91
CA ASN A 46 4.34 1.14 9.91
C ASN A 46 3.43 0.55 11.00
N LYS A 47 2.58 -0.42 10.66
CA LYS A 47 1.66 -1.09 11.58
C LYS A 47 2.08 -2.52 11.92
N TRP A 48 3.38 -2.80 11.89
CA TRP A 48 3.89 -4.17 11.98
C TRP A 48 3.41 -4.93 13.22
N THR A 49 3.31 -4.25 14.37
CA THR A 49 2.83 -4.85 15.62
C THR A 49 1.41 -5.41 15.48
N VAL A 50 0.50 -4.68 14.82
CA VAL A 50 -0.90 -5.10 14.61
C VAL A 50 -0.95 -6.31 13.67
N TRP A 51 -0.15 -6.28 12.60
CA TRP A 51 -0.05 -7.40 11.67
C TRP A 51 0.53 -8.65 12.32
N LYS A 52 1.52 -8.50 13.20
CA LYS A 52 2.09 -9.61 13.96
C LYS A 52 1.08 -10.26 14.90
N GLU A 53 0.27 -9.46 15.60
CA GLU A 53 -0.81 -9.96 16.45
C GLU A 53 -1.89 -10.69 15.64
N LEU A 54 -2.27 -10.17 14.47
CA LEU A 54 -3.20 -10.82 13.54
C LEU A 54 -2.69 -12.19 13.09
N VAL A 55 -1.42 -12.28 12.69
CA VAL A 55 -0.78 -13.55 12.29
C VAL A 55 -0.73 -14.54 13.46
N GLN A 56 -0.34 -14.09 14.65
CA GLN A 56 -0.31 -14.95 15.84
C GLN A 56 -1.70 -15.46 16.23
N ARG A 57 -2.74 -14.63 16.13
CA ARG A 57 -4.13 -15.05 16.37
C ARG A 57 -4.60 -16.08 15.36
N ASP A 58 -4.37 -15.86 14.07
CA ASP A 58 -4.77 -16.81 13.01
C ASP A 58 -4.01 -18.15 13.12
N LEU A 59 -2.73 -18.14 13.54
CA LEU A 59 -1.94 -19.36 13.77
C LEU A 59 -2.34 -20.11 15.05
N SER A 60 -2.70 -19.38 16.11
CA SER A 60 -3.11 -19.99 17.39
C SER A 60 -4.53 -20.58 17.32
N SER A 61 -5.34 -20.17 16.36
CA SER A 61 -6.69 -20.66 16.11
C SER A 61 -6.64 -21.98 15.30
N SER A 62 -6.10 -23.04 15.90
CA SER A 62 -5.77 -24.34 15.29
C SER A 62 -6.96 -25.23 14.85
N ASP A 63 -8.15 -24.68 14.58
CA ASP A 63 -9.36 -25.50 14.33
C ASP A 63 -9.94 -25.38 12.91
N HIS A 64 -9.28 -24.72 11.95
CA HIS A 64 -9.79 -24.59 10.58
C HIS A 64 -8.78 -25.04 9.52
N ARG A 65 -9.28 -25.79 8.52
CA ARG A 65 -8.58 -26.38 7.36
C ARG A 65 -7.77 -25.39 6.48
N PHE A 66 -7.83 -24.09 6.77
CA PHE A 66 -7.11 -23.00 6.08
C PHE A 66 -6.52 -21.99 7.09
N PRO A 67 -5.37 -22.29 7.71
CA PRO A 67 -4.67 -21.30 8.53
C PRO A 67 -4.30 -20.10 7.64
N LEU A 68 -4.46 -18.87 8.16
CA LEU A 68 -4.16 -17.58 7.50
C LEU A 68 -5.20 -17.02 6.52
N ARG A 69 -6.39 -17.62 6.38
CA ARG A 69 -7.42 -17.06 5.47
C ARG A 69 -7.78 -15.61 5.81
N ASN A 70 -7.93 -15.28 7.09
CA ASN A 70 -8.30 -13.94 7.51
C ASN A 70 -7.14 -12.96 7.31
N PHE A 71 -5.91 -13.39 7.60
CA PHE A 71 -4.70 -12.62 7.32
C PHE A 71 -4.57 -12.28 5.82
N TYR A 72 -4.69 -13.27 4.92
CA TYR A 72 -4.60 -13.03 3.47
C TYR A 72 -5.74 -12.16 2.96
N GLN A 73 -6.95 -12.31 3.52
CA GLN A 73 -8.09 -11.46 3.18
C GLN A 73 -7.85 -10.01 3.59
N ALA A 74 -7.34 -9.77 4.80
CA ALA A 74 -6.97 -8.43 5.26
C ALA A 74 -5.83 -7.85 4.43
N LEU A 75 -4.83 -8.66 4.07
CA LEU A 75 -3.71 -8.26 3.22
C LEU A 75 -4.19 -7.85 1.83
N GLY A 76 -5.04 -8.67 1.21
CA GLY A 76 -5.64 -8.39 -0.09
C GLY A 76 -6.52 -7.14 -0.07
N ALA A 77 -7.33 -6.96 0.97
CA ALA A 77 -8.15 -5.76 1.14
C ALA A 77 -7.29 -4.50 1.28
N THR A 78 -6.22 -4.57 2.08
CA THR A 78 -5.27 -3.45 2.25
C THR A 78 -4.61 -3.12 0.92
N TYR A 79 -4.14 -4.13 0.18
CA TYR A 79 -3.55 -3.93 -1.14
C TYR A 79 -4.51 -3.29 -2.14
N LEU A 80 -5.78 -3.72 -2.16
CA LEU A 80 -6.80 -3.13 -3.04
C LEU A 80 -7.05 -1.65 -2.71
N ILE A 81 -7.12 -1.31 -1.42
CA ILE A 81 -7.30 0.08 -0.98
C ILE A 81 -6.10 0.93 -1.41
N GLU A 82 -4.88 0.50 -1.08
CA GLU A 82 -3.65 1.24 -1.43
C GLU A 82 -3.50 1.38 -2.94
N THR A 83 -3.74 0.31 -3.71
CA THR A 83 -3.68 0.35 -5.17
C THR A 83 -4.71 1.31 -5.75
N THR A 84 -5.92 1.36 -5.19
CA THR A 84 -6.98 2.30 -5.62
C THR A 84 -6.56 3.75 -5.38
N ILE A 85 -5.94 4.04 -4.23
CA ILE A 85 -5.41 5.36 -3.90
C ILE A 85 -4.30 5.76 -4.89
N VAL A 86 -3.35 4.87 -5.14
CA VAL A 86 -2.26 5.10 -6.12
C VAL A 86 -2.84 5.31 -7.52
N PHE A 87 -3.86 4.54 -7.90
CA PHE A 87 -4.55 4.68 -9.18
C PHE A 87 -5.19 6.07 -9.33
N ALA A 88 -5.86 6.57 -8.30
CA ALA A 88 -6.43 7.91 -8.29
C ALA A 88 -5.34 8.98 -8.49
N PHE A 89 -4.21 8.87 -7.80
CA PHE A 89 -3.08 9.80 -7.95
C PHE A 89 -2.40 9.73 -9.32
N TYR A 90 -2.25 8.52 -9.87
CA TYR A 90 -1.72 8.33 -11.22
C TYR A 90 -2.62 9.00 -12.27
N TRP A 91 -3.94 8.81 -12.17
CA TRP A 91 -4.89 9.46 -13.08
C TRP A 91 -4.91 10.98 -12.92
N LEU A 92 -4.76 11.47 -11.69
CA LEU A 92 -4.63 12.90 -11.41
C LEU A 92 -3.39 13.47 -12.13
N GLY A 93 -2.23 12.83 -12.00
CA GLY A 93 -1.01 13.23 -12.70
C GLY A 93 -1.16 13.20 -14.23
N ARG A 94 -1.78 12.16 -14.77
CA ARG A 94 -2.02 12.00 -16.21
C ARG A 94 -3.02 13.02 -16.75
N GLY A 95 -4.08 13.31 -15.99
CA GLY A 95 -5.06 14.35 -16.31
C GLY A 95 -4.44 15.73 -16.37
N ILE A 96 -3.54 16.07 -15.44
CA ILE A 96 -2.77 17.32 -15.47
C ILE A 96 -1.87 17.38 -16.71
N SER A 97 -1.16 16.30 -17.06
CA SER A 97 -0.33 16.27 -18.27
C SER A 97 -1.14 16.46 -19.57
N GLY A 98 -2.39 16.03 -19.62
CA GLY A 98 -3.24 16.23 -20.80
C GLY A 98 -3.83 17.63 -20.92
N LEU A 99 -3.72 18.46 -19.88
CA LEU A 99 -4.17 19.86 -19.85
C LEU A 99 -3.06 20.86 -20.19
N LEU A 100 -1.79 20.43 -20.15
CA LEU A 100 -0.58 21.18 -20.51
C LEU A 100 -0.18 20.90 -21.95
#